data_AF-A0AAW1MNB6-F1
#
_entry.id   AF-A0AAW1MNB6-F1
#
_cell.length_a   1.000
_cell.length_b   1.000
_cell.length_c   1.000
_cell.angle_alpha   90.00
_cell.angle_beta   90.00
_cell.angle_gamma   90.00
#
_symmetry.space_group_name_H-M   'P 1'
#
loop_
_entity.id
_entity.type
_entity.pdbx_description
1 polymer ?
#
loop_
_entity_poly.entity_id
_entity_poly.type
_entity_poly.pdbx_seq_one_letter_code
_entity_poly.pdbx_strand_id
1 'polypeptide(L)'
;MNILGKIIIVSLLVTNSCALTVIRDLIQFNLVGHPVIHKTVDYVFDPDVGKRRSRQYRELNGFHGEKAIERLGLGIDGRDLERLEQQRKRDEGQLGGINYIKYQT
;
A
#
# COMPACT_ATOMS: atom_id res chain seq x y z
N MET A 1 36.12 -49.46 -28.65
CA MET A 1 34.96 -48.53 -28.65
C MET A 1 35.14 -47.52 -29.77
N ASN A 2 34.32 -47.61 -30.82
CA ASN A 2 34.46 -46.83 -32.06
C ASN A 2 34.33 -45.33 -31.80
N ILE A 3 34.99 -44.50 -32.63
CA ILE A 3 34.95 -43.03 -32.56
C ILE A 3 33.50 -42.50 -32.56
N LEU A 4 32.62 -43.13 -33.35
CA LEU A 4 31.19 -42.80 -33.39
C LEU A 4 30.51 -42.97 -32.02
N GLY A 5 30.85 -44.04 -31.29
CA GLY A 5 30.29 -44.30 -29.96
C GLY A 5 30.74 -43.27 -28.92
N LYS A 6 31.99 -42.80 -29.02
CA LYS A 6 32.49 -41.72 -28.15
C LYS A 6 31.77 -40.39 -28.41
N ILE A 7 31.50 -40.06 -29.68
CA ILE A 7 30.79 -38.83 -30.06
C ILE A 7 29.35 -38.84 -29.54
N ILE A 8 28.65 -39.98 -29.63
CA ILE A 8 27.27 -40.12 -29.15
C ILE A 8 27.20 -39.93 -27.62
N ILE A 9 28.14 -40.50 -26.87
CA ILE A 9 28.19 -40.36 -25.40
C ILE A 9 28.45 -38.91 -24.98
N VAL A 10 29.37 -38.21 -25.67
CA VAL A 10 29.65 -36.80 -25.39
C VAL A 10 28.43 -35.93 -25.74
N SER A 11 27.75 -36.20 -26.85
CA SER A 11 26.52 -35.48 -27.22
C SER A 11 25.40 -35.66 -26.19
N LEU A 12 25.25 -36.87 -25.64
CA LEU A 12 24.22 -37.17 -24.63
C LEU A 12 24.48 -36.47 -23.28
N LEU A 13 25.76 -36.26 -22.95
CA LEU A 13 26.16 -35.52 -21.74
C LEU A 13 25.98 -34.00 -21.91
N VAL A 14 26.18 -33.47 -23.12
CA VAL A 14 25.99 -32.03 -23.42
C VAL A 14 24.52 -31.63 -23.45
N THR A 15 23.61 -32.54 -23.81
CA THR A 15 22.15 -32.31 -23.74
C THR A 15 21.60 -32.21 -22.31
N ASN A 16 22.36 -32.60 -21.29
CA ASN A 16 22.00 -32.45 -19.87
C ASN A 16 22.34 -31.06 -19.30
N SER A 17 22.17 -30.00 -20.09
CA SER A 17 22.20 -28.60 -19.62
C SER A 17 21.11 -28.30 -18.56
N CYS A 18 20.20 -29.25 -18.32
CA CYS A 18 19.17 -29.24 -17.27
C CYS A 18 19.74 -28.92 -15.88
N ALA A 19 20.89 -29.48 -15.49
CA ALA A 19 21.43 -29.24 -14.16
C ALA A 19 21.83 -27.77 -13.95
N LEU A 20 22.43 -27.15 -14.98
CA LEU A 20 22.86 -25.76 -14.95
C LEU A 20 21.67 -24.80 -14.99
N THR A 21 20.61 -25.13 -15.74
CA THR A 21 19.35 -24.36 -15.73
C THR A 21 18.63 -24.47 -14.39
N VAL A 22 18.56 -25.66 -13.79
CA VAL A 22 17.92 -25.86 -12.48
C VAL A 22 18.66 -25.10 -11.37
N ILE A 23 19.99 -25.16 -11.34
CA ILE A 23 20.80 -24.41 -10.35
C ILE A 23 20.63 -22.90 -10.56
N ARG A 24 20.68 -22.43 -11.81
CA ARG A 24 20.45 -21.03 -12.15
C ARG A 24 19.06 -20.57 -11.69
N ASP A 25 18.02 -21.35 -11.97
CA ASP A 25 16.65 -21.03 -11.61
C ASP A 25 16.48 -21.02 -10.09
N LEU A 26 17.02 -22.01 -9.38
CA LEU A 26 17.01 -22.04 -7.91
C LEU A 26 17.66 -20.79 -7.31
N ILE A 27 18.84 -20.40 -7.79
CA ILE A 27 19.51 -19.18 -7.32
C ILE A 27 18.67 -17.95 -7.66
N GLN A 28 18.14 -17.86 -8.88
CA GLN A 28 17.37 -16.70 -9.32
C GLN A 28 16.06 -16.54 -8.53
N PHE A 29 15.30 -17.62 -8.32
CA PHE A 29 14.03 -17.58 -7.58
C PHE A 29 14.21 -17.37 -6.07
N ASN A 30 15.29 -17.85 -5.46
CA ASN A 30 15.50 -17.75 -4.01
C ASN A 30 16.31 -16.53 -3.58
N LEU A 31 17.33 -16.12 -4.35
CA LEU A 31 18.22 -15.02 -3.98
C LEU A 31 17.83 -13.69 -4.64
N VAL A 32 17.46 -13.73 -5.92
CA VAL A 32 17.22 -12.54 -6.74
C VAL A 32 15.72 -12.20 -6.83
N GLY A 33 14.86 -13.18 -6.61
CA GLY A 33 13.41 -13.10 -6.85
C GLY A 33 13.07 -13.32 -8.33
N HIS A 34 11.79 -13.61 -8.60
CA HIS A 34 11.32 -13.78 -9.98
C HIS A 34 11.67 -12.54 -10.81
N PRO A 35 12.19 -12.67 -12.04
CA PRO A 35 12.43 -11.53 -12.92
C PRO A 35 11.08 -10.94 -13.35
N VAL A 36 10.48 -10.13 -12.48
CA VAL A 36 9.31 -9.32 -12.82
C VAL A 36 9.81 -8.23 -13.74
N ILE A 37 9.64 -8.48 -15.05
CA ILE A 37 9.81 -7.45 -16.08
C ILE A 37 8.97 -6.27 -15.62
N HIS A 38 9.62 -5.15 -15.33
CA HIS A 38 8.92 -3.97 -14.85
C HIS A 38 7.94 -3.58 -15.95
N LYS A 39 6.64 -3.66 -15.66
CA LYS A 39 5.62 -3.29 -16.63
C LYS A 39 5.80 -1.82 -16.94
N THR A 40 5.95 -1.48 -18.20
CA THR A 40 5.86 -0.08 -18.64
C THR A 40 4.43 0.37 -18.36
N VAL A 41 4.25 1.30 -17.43
CA VAL A 41 2.95 1.86 -17.06
C VAL A 41 2.97 3.33 -17.44
N ASP A 42 2.09 3.69 -18.37
CA ASP A 42 1.85 5.08 -18.72
C ASP A 42 0.86 5.69 -17.73
N TYR A 43 1.26 6.81 -17.13
CA TYR A 43 0.40 7.61 -16.26
C TYR A 43 0.07 8.91 -16.96
N VAL A 44 -1.21 9.29 -16.96
CA VAL A 44 -1.63 10.63 -17.35
C VAL A 44 -1.30 11.56 -16.17
N PHE A 45 -0.08 12.12 -16.19
CA PHE A 45 0.35 13.07 -15.17
C PHE A 45 -0.29 14.43 -15.40
N ASP A 46 -1.10 14.87 -14.44
CA ASP A 46 -1.67 16.20 -14.41
C ASP A 46 -1.09 16.96 -13.20
N PRO A 47 -0.24 17.99 -13.42
CA PRO A 47 0.43 18.70 -12.33
C PRO A 47 -0.54 19.49 -11.43
N ASP A 48 -1.74 19.82 -11.91
CA ASP A 48 -2.72 20.62 -11.19
C ASP A 48 -3.79 19.78 -10.48
N VAL A 49 -3.76 18.46 -10.62
CA VAL A 49 -4.73 17.55 -9.98
C VAL A 49 -4.74 17.73 -8.46
N GLY A 50 -3.59 17.97 -7.84
CA GLY A 50 -3.47 18.20 -6.40
C GLY A 50 -4.21 19.45 -5.94
N LYS A 51 -4.13 20.55 -6.69
CA LYS A 51 -4.81 21.81 -6.36
C LYS A 51 -6.33 21.63 -6.40
N ARG A 52 -6.84 21.00 -7.46
CA ARG A 52 -8.28 20.76 -7.63
C ARG A 52 -8.82 19.80 -6.56
N ARG A 53 -8.11 18.70 -6.28
CA ARG A 53 -8.50 17.74 -5.23
C ARG A 53 -8.40 18.32 -3.82
N SER A 54 -7.43 19.19 -3.55
CA SER A 54 -7.32 19.88 -2.25
C SER A 54 -8.55 20.73 -1.97
N ARG A 55 -9.05 21.48 -2.97
CA ARG A 55 -10.30 22.23 -2.85
C ARG A 55 -11.48 21.30 -2.55
N GLN A 56 -11.66 20.24 -3.32
CA GLN A 56 -12.74 19.26 -3.12
C GLN A 56 -12.69 18.62 -1.74
N TYR A 57 -11.50 18.21 -1.29
CA TYR A 57 -11.31 17.62 0.02
C TYR A 57 -11.71 18.59 1.13
N ARG A 58 -11.32 19.85 1.02
CA ARG A 58 -11.64 20.90 1.99
C ARG A 58 -13.14 21.16 2.10
N GLU A 59 -13.83 21.24 0.96
CA GLU A 59 -15.29 21.44 0.91
C GLU A 59 -16.03 20.28 1.60
N LEU A 60 -15.53 19.04 1.44
CA LEU A 60 -16.15 17.85 2.01
C LEU A 60 -15.79 17.61 3.49
N ASN A 61 -14.54 17.84 3.87
CA ASN A 61 -13.97 17.37 5.13
C ASN A 61 -13.55 18.47 6.10
N GLY A 62 -13.60 19.76 5.71
CA GLY A 62 -13.09 20.87 6.50
C GLY A 62 -11.68 21.28 6.11
N PHE A 63 -11.20 22.40 6.66
CA PHE A 63 -9.92 23.01 6.25
C PHE A 63 -8.72 22.09 6.53
N HIS A 64 -8.72 21.43 7.69
CA HIS A 64 -7.74 20.42 8.07
C HIS A 64 -8.28 18.99 8.07
N GLY A 65 -9.47 18.78 7.48
CA GLY A 65 -10.12 17.47 7.50
C GLY A 65 -10.77 17.15 8.85
N GLU A 66 -11.15 18.16 9.64
CA GLU A 66 -11.73 17.95 10.98
C GLU A 66 -12.95 17.02 10.93
N LYS A 67 -13.81 17.17 9.91
CA LYS A 67 -15.00 16.33 9.72
C LYS A 67 -14.65 14.90 9.31
N ALA A 68 -13.55 14.71 8.57
CA ALA A 68 -13.10 13.36 8.22
C ALA A 68 -12.58 12.63 9.46
N ILE A 69 -11.79 13.31 10.29
CA ILE A 69 -11.24 12.76 11.53
C ILE A 69 -12.37 12.40 12.51
N GLU A 70 -13.36 13.29 12.67
CA GLU A 70 -14.54 13.02 13.50
C GLU A 70 -15.24 11.73 13.06
N ARG A 71 -15.56 11.60 11.76
CA ARG A 71 -16.23 10.41 11.19
C ARG A 71 -15.43 9.12 11.38
N LEU A 72 -14.10 9.15 11.30
CA LEU A 72 -13.27 7.97 11.55
C LEU A 72 -13.51 7.38 12.95
N GLY A 73 -13.81 8.22 13.94
CA GLY A 73 -14.10 7.79 15.32
C GLY A 73 -15.54 7.33 15.57
N LEU A 74 -16.45 7.45 14.61
CA LEU A 74 -17.88 7.17 14.80
C LEU A 74 -18.27 5.72 14.49
N GLY A 75 -17.42 4.94 13.82
CA GLY A 75 -17.72 3.56 13.43
C GLY A 75 -18.68 3.44 12.23
N ILE A 76 -18.91 2.21 11.77
CA ILE A 76 -19.69 1.89 10.54
C ILE A 76 -20.97 1.10 10.79
N ASP A 77 -21.35 0.92 12.06
CA ASP A 77 -22.50 0.11 12.48
C ASP A 77 -23.82 0.89 12.54
N GLY A 78 -23.86 2.11 11.98
CA GLY A 78 -25.06 2.96 11.92
C GLY A 78 -25.43 3.66 13.23
N ARG A 79 -24.59 3.57 14.28
CA ARG A 79 -24.76 4.28 15.56
C ARG A 79 -23.86 5.51 15.68
N ASP A 80 -23.52 6.10 14.54
CA ASP A 80 -22.65 7.27 14.44
C ASP A 80 -23.23 8.49 15.15
N LEU A 81 -24.54 8.75 15.02
CA LEU A 81 -25.20 9.89 15.67
C LEU A 81 -25.15 9.80 17.21
N GLU A 82 -25.40 8.62 17.78
CA GLU A 82 -25.33 8.42 19.23
C GLU A 82 -23.91 8.67 19.76
N ARG A 83 -22.89 8.16 19.05
CA ARG A 83 -21.48 8.39 19.43
C ARG A 83 -21.08 9.84 19.26
N LEU A 84 -21.54 10.50 18.20
CA LEU A 84 -21.28 11.92 17.97
C LEU A 84 -21.87 12.76 19.10
N GLU A 85 -23.09 12.47 19.54
CA GLU A 85 -23.70 13.17 20.68
C GLU A 85 -22.92 12.95 21.98
N GLN A 86 -22.46 11.72 22.22
CA GLN A 86 -21.59 11.42 23.36
C GLN A 86 -20.25 12.15 23.28
N GLN A 87 -19.64 12.24 22.10
CA GLN A 87 -18.41 13.01 21.88
C GLN A 87 -18.62 14.48 22.22
N ARG A 88 -19.69 15.09 21.69
CA ARG A 88 -20.04 16.49 21.96
C ARG A 88 -20.26 16.79 23.44
N LYS A 89 -20.91 15.89 24.18
CA LYS A 89 -21.09 16.04 25.63
C LYS A 89 -19.79 15.94 26.42
N ARG A 90 -18.82 15.13 25.96
CA ARG A 90 -17.50 15.07 26.60
C ARG A 90 -16.65 16.31 26.30
N ASP A 91 -16.77 16.82 25.08
CA ASP A 91 -15.98 17.95 24.59
C ASP A 91 -16.57 19.30 25.01
N GLU A 92 -17.81 19.32 25.53
CA GLU A 92 -18.41 20.47 26.17
C GLU A 92 -17.51 20.95 27.32
N GLY A 93 -17.06 22.21 27.25
CA GLY A 93 -16.11 22.73 28.24
C GLY A 93 -14.63 22.56 27.89
N GLN A 94 -14.26 21.76 26.88
CA GLN A 94 -12.88 21.39 26.55
C GLN A 94 -12.43 22.05 25.24
N LEU A 95 -12.01 23.32 25.30
CA LEU A 95 -11.42 24.00 24.15
C LEU A 95 -9.93 23.69 24.09
N GLY A 96 -9.47 22.97 23.06
CA GLY A 96 -8.04 22.76 22.80
C GLY A 96 -7.26 22.07 23.94
N GLY A 97 -7.94 21.26 24.77
CA GLY A 97 -7.36 20.62 25.95
C GLY A 97 -7.44 21.44 27.24
N ILE A 98 -8.07 22.63 27.22
CA ILE A 98 -8.29 23.48 28.40
C ILE A 98 -9.75 23.40 28.82
N ASN A 99 -9.98 23.00 30.07
CA ASN A 99 -11.33 22.98 30.66
C ASN A 99 -11.68 24.38 31.20
N TYR A 100 -12.41 25.19 30.44
CA TYR A 100 -12.74 26.57 30.85
C TYR A 100 -13.84 26.64 31.92
N ILE A 101 -14.64 25.58 32.08
CA ILE A 101 -15.69 25.49 33.11
C ILE A 101 -15.07 25.49 34.52
N LYS A 102 -13.87 24.92 34.67
CA LYS A 102 -13.16 24.85 35.97
C LYS A 102 -12.57 26.20 36.43
N TYR A 103 -12.37 27.17 35.53
CA TYR A 103 -11.70 28.44 35.84
C TYR A 103 -12.67 29.62 36.02
N GLN A 104 -13.99 29.38 36.07
CA GLN A 104 -15.02 30.41 36.27
C GLN A 104 -15.49 30.57 37.73
N THR A 105 -14.80 29.96 38.72
CA THR A 105 -15.03 30.20 40.15
C THR A 105 -14.23 31.37 40.69
#